data_AF-A0A8T9DEX5-F1
#
_entry.id   AF-A0A8T9DEX5-F1
#
_cell.length_a   1.000
_cell.length_b   1.000
_cell.length_c   1.000
_cell.angle_alpha   90.00
_cell.angle_beta   90.00
_cell.angle_gamma   90.00
#
_symmetry.space_group_name_H-M   'P 1'
#
loop_
_entity.id
_entity.type
_entity.pdbx_description
1 polymer ?
#
loop_
_entity_poly.entity_id
_entity_poly.type
_entity_poly.pdbx_seq_one_letter_code
_entity_poly.pdbx_strand_id
1 'polypeptide(L)'
;MLRQLAGKAWQLSDAGTGLGLVKRNRVKPSPTVIDRQWPHQVALPDDICTERNFTMIARFCEKMGAAPQIRHVQAVWPDGKYEEWRLHCFANQADAKAFLDRFGGIMFDPAKDRENGRAMGVWRRTGEYQRILELGPLSVPEILRY
;
A
#
# COMPACT_ATOMS: atom_id res chain seq x y z
N MET A 1 16.17 70.10 32.50
CA MET A 1 16.44 68.68 32.26
C MET A 1 15.20 67.88 32.68
N LEU A 2 14.16 67.86 31.84
CA LEU A 2 12.90 67.14 32.08
C LEU A 2 12.87 65.89 31.20
N ARG A 3 12.72 64.71 31.80
CA ARG A 3 12.24 63.49 31.14
C ARG A 3 10.77 63.33 31.51
N GLN A 4 9.91 63.35 30.50
CA GLN A 4 8.53 62.92 30.59
C GLN A 4 8.26 61.97 29.42
N LEU A 5 7.80 60.76 29.76
CA LEU A 5 7.37 59.71 28.84
C LEU A 5 5.92 59.98 28.42
N ALA A 6 5.62 59.97 27.11
CA ALA A 6 4.31 59.60 26.54
C ALA A 6 4.30 59.62 25.00
N GLY A 7 3.59 58.65 24.41
CA GLY A 7 3.12 58.64 23.01
C GLY A 7 3.92 57.73 22.08
N LYS A 8 3.33 56.89 21.22
CA LYS A 8 1.95 56.73 20.75
C LYS A 8 1.75 55.30 20.26
N ALA A 9 0.52 54.80 20.40
CA ALA A 9 0.00 53.70 19.62
C ALA A 9 -0.14 54.11 18.14
N TRP A 10 0.23 53.21 17.23
CA TRP A 10 -0.20 53.20 15.84
C TRP A 10 -0.63 51.78 15.47
N GLN A 11 -1.82 51.68 14.90
CA GLN A 11 -2.50 50.47 14.47
C GLN A 11 -2.19 50.14 12.99
N LEU A 12 -2.31 48.84 12.70
CA LEU A 12 -2.66 48.16 11.42
C LEU A 12 -1.60 48.05 10.31
N SER A 13 -1.21 46.80 10.00
CA SER A 13 -1.54 46.19 8.69
C SER A 13 -1.49 44.66 8.76
N ASP A 14 -2.48 44.02 8.15
CA ASP A 14 -2.60 42.58 7.91
C ASP A 14 -1.43 42.01 7.10
N ALA A 15 -0.95 40.82 7.48
CA ALA A 15 -0.18 39.96 6.61
C ALA A 15 -0.55 38.48 6.84
N GLY A 16 -1.41 37.97 5.97
CA GLY A 16 -1.06 36.78 5.19
C GLY A 16 -1.10 35.44 5.89
N THR A 17 -2.28 34.85 5.90
CA THR A 17 -2.58 33.42 5.90
C THR A 17 -1.59 32.59 5.07
N GLY A 18 -1.06 31.53 5.68
CA GLY A 18 -0.26 30.51 5.01
C GLY A 18 -0.20 29.19 5.76
N LEU A 19 -1.27 28.83 6.48
CA LEU A 19 -1.48 27.43 6.87
C LEU A 19 -1.67 26.66 5.57
N GLY A 20 -0.58 26.05 5.09
CA GLY A 20 -0.57 25.16 3.95
C GLY A 20 -1.66 24.12 4.15
N LEU A 21 -2.75 24.28 3.41
CA LEU A 21 -3.84 23.34 3.35
C LEU A 21 -3.23 22.00 2.92
N VAL A 22 -3.03 21.07 3.85
CA VAL A 22 -2.77 19.68 3.48
C VAL A 22 -4.06 19.21 2.83
N LYS A 23 -4.16 19.37 1.52
CA LYS A 23 -5.31 18.99 0.71
C LYS A 23 -5.34 17.47 0.68
N ARG A 24 -5.83 16.85 1.76
CA ARG A 24 -6.12 15.41 1.81
C ARG A 24 -7.39 15.16 0.99
N ASN A 25 -7.26 15.28 -0.32
CA ASN A 25 -8.21 14.69 -1.24
C ASN A 25 -7.53 13.52 -1.93
N ARG A 26 -7.21 12.47 -1.16
CA ARG A 26 -6.66 11.25 -1.75
C ARG A 26 -7.83 10.42 -2.26
N VAL A 27 -8.42 10.86 -3.37
CA VAL A 27 -9.22 9.96 -4.21
C VAL A 27 -8.33 8.75 -4.47
N LYS A 28 -8.78 7.56 -4.06
CA LYS A 28 -8.04 6.33 -4.35
C LYS A 28 -7.85 6.27 -5.87
N PRO A 29 -6.61 6.18 -6.38
CA PRO A 29 -6.40 6.12 -7.82
C PRO A 29 -7.18 4.93 -8.40
N SER A 30 -7.73 5.10 -9.61
CA SER A 30 -8.46 4.00 -10.26
C SER A 30 -7.53 2.81 -10.51
N PRO A 31 -8.08 1.60 -10.65
CA PRO A 31 -7.28 0.41 -10.93
C PRO A 31 -6.25 0.57 -12.05
N THR A 32 -6.67 1.14 -13.19
CA THR A 32 -5.80 1.40 -14.34
C THR A 32 -4.72 2.43 -14.04
N VAL A 33 -5.02 3.46 -13.23
CA VAL A 33 -4.00 4.43 -12.79
C VAL A 33 -2.98 3.73 -11.91
N ILE A 34 -3.41 2.81 -11.03
CA ILE A 34 -2.51 2.04 -10.18
C ILE A 34 -1.59 1.16 -11.03
N ASP A 35 -2.14 0.39 -11.97
CA ASP A 35 -1.34 -0.51 -12.81
C ASP A 35 -0.31 0.27 -13.65
N ARG A 36 -0.61 1.52 -14.03
CA ARG A 36 0.31 2.38 -14.80
C ARG A 36 1.39 3.04 -13.93
N GLN A 37 1.03 3.58 -12.77
CA GLN A 37 1.94 4.36 -11.92
C GLN A 37 2.68 3.52 -10.88
N TRP A 38 2.15 2.34 -10.53
CA TRP A 38 2.74 1.36 -9.62
C TRP A 38 2.74 -0.04 -10.26
N PRO A 39 3.48 -0.24 -11.37
CA PRO A 39 3.41 -1.47 -12.15
C PRO A 39 4.08 -2.67 -11.46
N HIS A 40 4.93 -2.46 -10.46
CA HIS A 40 5.67 -3.53 -9.80
C HIS A 40 4.89 -4.04 -8.60
N GLN A 41 4.09 -5.08 -8.79
CA GLN A 41 3.15 -5.57 -7.79
C GLN A 41 3.66 -6.86 -7.16
N VAL A 42 3.66 -6.93 -5.83
CA VAL A 42 3.93 -8.16 -5.07
C VAL A 42 2.64 -8.60 -4.37
N ALA A 43 2.25 -9.84 -4.61
CA ALA A 43 1.07 -10.44 -4.03
C ALA A 43 1.42 -11.26 -2.77
N LEU A 44 0.67 -11.03 -1.70
CA LEU A 44 0.66 -11.82 -0.47
C LEU A 44 -0.78 -12.33 -0.22
N PRO A 45 -0.99 -13.51 0.38
CA PRO A 45 -2.31 -13.91 0.87
C PRO A 45 -2.88 -12.84 1.81
N ASP A 46 -4.15 -12.47 1.70
CA ASP A 46 -4.69 -11.34 2.48
C ASP A 46 -4.75 -11.65 3.99
N ASP A 47 -5.03 -12.90 4.36
CA ASP A 47 -5.10 -13.37 5.75
C ASP A 47 -3.75 -13.28 6.49
N ILE A 48 -2.62 -13.43 5.76
CA ILE A 48 -1.27 -13.22 6.32
C ILE A 48 -0.99 -11.74 6.58
N CYS A 49 -1.70 -10.80 5.95
CA CYS A 49 -1.39 -9.37 6.00
C CYS A 49 -2.11 -8.62 7.14
N THR A 50 -2.42 -9.31 8.24
CA THR A 50 -3.25 -8.81 9.36
C THR A 50 -2.41 -8.51 10.61
N GLU A 51 -3.00 -7.82 11.59
CA GLU A 51 -2.42 -7.62 12.95
C GLU A 51 -0.93 -7.21 13.00
N ARG A 52 -0.09 -8.03 13.66
CA ARG A 52 1.35 -7.80 13.79
C ARG A 52 2.04 -7.78 12.44
N ASN A 53 1.59 -8.61 11.49
CA ASN A 53 2.17 -8.67 10.14
C ASN A 53 1.89 -7.37 9.39
N PHE A 54 0.67 -6.83 9.51
CA PHE A 54 0.33 -5.52 8.95
C PHE A 54 1.29 -4.44 9.46
N THR A 55 1.55 -4.42 10.77
CA THR A 55 2.48 -3.45 11.38
C THR A 55 3.92 -3.64 10.89
N MET A 56 4.36 -4.90 10.73
CA MET A 56 5.70 -5.23 10.23
C MET A 56 5.90 -4.79 8.78
N ILE A 57 4.91 -5.06 7.93
CA ILE A 57 4.88 -4.64 6.53
C ILE A 57 4.90 -3.11 6.43
N ALA A 58 4.02 -2.42 7.17
CA ALA A 58 3.93 -0.96 7.13
C ALA A 58 5.25 -0.28 7.54
N ARG A 59 5.86 -0.74 8.64
CA ARG A 59 7.16 -0.21 9.12
C ARG A 59 8.31 -0.49 8.17
N PHE A 60 8.29 -1.64 7.49
CA PHE A 60 9.29 -1.94 6.47
C PHE A 60 9.20 -0.96 5.31
N CYS A 61 7.99 -0.75 4.76
CA CYS A 61 7.75 0.21 3.68
C CYS A 61 8.12 1.64 4.09
N GLU A 62 7.79 2.05 5.31
CA GLU A 62 8.18 3.36 5.85
C GLU A 62 9.71 3.52 5.92
N LYS A 63 10.43 2.50 6.44
CA LYS A 63 11.89 2.54 6.58
C LYS A 63 12.62 2.66 5.24
N MET A 64 12.09 2.05 4.19
CA MET A 64 12.64 2.16 2.83
C MET A 64 12.14 3.42 2.08
N GLY A 65 11.27 4.24 2.69
CA GLY A 65 10.70 5.43 2.06
C GLY A 65 9.67 5.12 0.97
N ALA A 66 9.12 3.90 0.93
CA ALA A 66 8.14 3.47 -0.06
C ALA A 66 6.71 3.65 0.45
N ALA A 67 5.83 4.11 -0.44
CA ALA A 67 4.40 4.23 -0.18
C ALA A 67 3.61 3.43 -1.24
N PRO A 68 3.61 2.08 -1.16
CA PRO A 68 2.91 1.26 -2.13
C PRO A 68 1.40 1.51 -2.10
N GLN A 69 0.77 1.44 -3.27
CA GLN A 69 -0.69 1.36 -3.34
C GLN A 69 -1.14 -0.05 -2.98
N ILE A 70 -2.27 -0.15 -2.28
CA ILE A 70 -2.86 -1.44 -1.92
C ILE A 70 -4.02 -1.75 -2.86
N ARG A 71 -3.98 -2.93 -3.45
CA ARG A 71 -5.06 -3.54 -4.22
C ARG A 71 -5.33 -4.95 -3.70
N HIS A 72 -6.45 -5.51 -4.10
CA HIS A 72 -6.71 -6.92 -3.87
C HIS A 72 -7.10 -7.60 -5.18
N VAL A 73 -6.85 -8.90 -5.25
CA VAL A 73 -7.24 -9.77 -6.35
C VAL A 73 -7.70 -11.10 -5.77
N GLN A 74 -8.83 -11.61 -6.27
CA GLN A 74 -9.27 -12.96 -5.96
C GLN A 74 -8.48 -13.95 -6.83
N ALA A 75 -7.71 -14.82 -6.19
CA ALA A 75 -7.07 -15.96 -6.82
C ALA A 75 -8.03 -17.15 -6.84
N VAL A 76 -8.21 -17.80 -7.98
CA VAL A 76 -9.14 -18.92 -8.17
C VAL A 76 -8.42 -20.11 -8.79
N TRP A 77 -8.52 -21.28 -8.16
CA TRP A 77 -7.90 -22.54 -8.59
C TRP A 77 -8.86 -23.40 -9.43
N PRO A 78 -8.33 -24.40 -10.18
CA PRO A 78 -9.15 -25.28 -11.03
C PRO A 78 -10.21 -26.08 -10.26
N ASP A 79 -10.00 -26.38 -8.98
CA ASP A 79 -10.95 -27.07 -8.10
C ASP A 79 -12.06 -26.15 -7.56
N GLY A 80 -12.06 -24.88 -7.96
CA GLY A 80 -13.04 -23.87 -7.53
C GLY A 80 -12.71 -23.22 -6.19
N LYS A 81 -11.63 -23.62 -5.51
CA LYS A 81 -11.16 -22.89 -4.33
C LYS A 81 -10.68 -21.51 -4.72
N TYR A 82 -10.87 -20.56 -3.82
CA TYR A 82 -10.44 -19.19 -4.01
C TYR A 82 -9.88 -18.59 -2.73
N GLU A 83 -9.00 -17.61 -2.89
CA GLU A 83 -8.44 -16.80 -1.81
C GLU A 83 -8.36 -15.34 -2.24
N GLU A 84 -8.49 -14.42 -1.28
CA GLU A 84 -8.15 -13.03 -1.51
C GLU A 84 -6.66 -12.82 -1.31
N TRP A 85 -6.04 -12.11 -2.26
CA TRP A 85 -4.63 -11.76 -2.21
C TRP A 85 -4.46 -10.25 -2.20
N ARG A 86 -3.63 -9.74 -1.28
CA ARG A 86 -3.27 -8.34 -1.19
C ARG A 86 -2.07 -8.03 -2.07
N LEU A 87 -2.25 -7.07 -2.98
CA LEU A 87 -1.21 -6.56 -3.86
C LEU A 87 -0.59 -5.31 -3.24
N HIS A 88 0.73 -5.37 -3.04
CA HIS A 88 1.57 -4.23 -2.71
C HIS A 88 2.17 -3.68 -4.02
N CYS A 89 1.60 -2.59 -4.52
CA CYS A 89 1.96 -2.01 -5.81
C CYS A 89 3.01 -0.90 -5.62
N PHE A 90 4.22 -1.11 -6.13
CA PHE A 90 5.34 -0.16 -6.06
C PHE A 90 5.56 0.57 -7.38
N ALA A 91 5.97 1.83 -7.27
CA ALA A 91 6.36 2.64 -8.43
C ALA A 91 7.73 2.22 -8.97
N ASN A 92 8.64 1.81 -8.08
CA ASN A 92 10.00 1.42 -8.44
C ASN A 92 10.19 -0.10 -8.33
N GLN A 93 10.89 -0.69 -9.29
CA GLN A 93 11.21 -2.12 -9.29
C GLN A 93 12.10 -2.52 -8.11
N ALA A 94 13.05 -1.66 -7.72
CA ALA A 94 13.94 -1.92 -6.59
C ALA A 94 13.17 -2.06 -5.27
N ASP A 95 12.13 -1.25 -5.07
CA ASP A 95 11.29 -1.32 -3.88
C ASP A 95 10.48 -2.61 -3.83
N ALA A 96 9.85 -2.99 -4.95
CA ALA A 96 9.16 -4.27 -5.07
C ALA A 96 10.10 -5.45 -4.83
N LYS A 97 11.33 -5.40 -5.36
CA LYS A 97 12.33 -6.45 -5.14
C LYS A 97 12.73 -6.53 -3.66
N ALA A 98 13.02 -5.40 -3.02
CA ALA A 98 13.38 -5.39 -1.59
C ALA A 98 12.23 -5.93 -0.71
N PHE A 99 10.99 -5.61 -1.06
CA PHE A 99 9.81 -6.15 -0.40
C PHE A 99 9.68 -7.66 -0.58
N LEU A 100 9.81 -8.14 -1.83
CA LEU A 100 9.77 -9.57 -2.17
C LEU A 100 10.90 -10.34 -1.48
N ASP A 101 12.12 -9.81 -1.47
CA ASP A 101 13.27 -10.43 -0.81
C ASP A 101 13.06 -10.55 0.71
N ARG A 102 12.36 -9.56 1.31
CA ARG A 102 12.10 -9.55 2.76
C ARG A 102 10.96 -10.47 3.16
N PHE A 103 9.85 -10.43 2.44
CA PHE A 103 8.60 -11.07 2.86
C PHE A 103 8.25 -12.31 2.04
N GLY A 104 8.92 -12.56 0.93
CA GLY A 104 8.47 -13.53 -0.05
C GLY A 104 7.22 -13.03 -0.79
N GLY A 105 6.32 -13.97 -1.13
CA GLY A 105 5.16 -13.69 -1.96
C GLY A 105 5.41 -14.00 -3.43
N ILE A 106 4.57 -13.44 -4.30
CA ILE A 106 4.61 -13.72 -5.74
C ILE A 106 4.63 -12.39 -6.49
N MET A 107 5.55 -12.23 -7.45
CA MET A 107 5.49 -11.12 -8.40
C MET A 107 4.24 -11.24 -9.25
N PHE A 108 3.45 -10.18 -9.27
CA PHE A 108 2.17 -10.12 -9.97
C PHE A 108 2.27 -9.18 -11.17
N ASP A 109 1.99 -9.70 -12.36
CA ASP A 109 1.89 -8.96 -13.61
C ASP A 109 0.41 -8.67 -13.93
N PRO A 110 -0.10 -7.45 -13.68
CA PRO A 110 -1.52 -7.14 -13.86
C PRO A 110 -2.02 -7.34 -15.29
N ALA A 111 -1.14 -7.33 -16.30
CA ALA A 111 -1.51 -7.54 -17.69
C ALA A 111 -1.67 -9.02 -18.05
N LYS A 112 -0.95 -9.91 -17.36
CA LYS A 112 -0.93 -11.36 -17.65
C LYS A 112 -1.71 -12.19 -16.64
N ASP A 113 -1.63 -11.82 -15.36
CA ASP A 113 -2.16 -12.62 -14.27
C ASP A 113 -3.67 -12.43 -14.07
N ARG A 114 -4.20 -11.25 -14.40
CA ARG A 114 -5.66 -11.04 -14.37
C ARG A 114 -6.31 -11.66 -15.59
N GLU A 115 -7.52 -12.19 -15.41
CA GLU A 115 -8.36 -12.70 -16.49
C GLU A 115 -8.45 -11.69 -17.65
N ASN A 116 -7.82 -12.03 -18.77
CA ASN A 116 -7.70 -11.19 -19.97
C ASN A 116 -7.10 -9.79 -19.71
N GLY A 117 -6.24 -9.65 -18.68
CA GLY A 117 -5.66 -8.36 -18.27
C GLY A 117 -6.67 -7.36 -17.73
N ARG A 118 -7.90 -7.78 -17.41
CA ARG A 118 -8.96 -6.88 -16.91
C ARG A 118 -8.58 -6.38 -15.53
N ALA A 119 -8.70 -5.07 -15.30
CA ALA A 119 -8.30 -4.45 -14.03
C ALA A 119 -9.05 -4.96 -12.78
N MET A 120 -10.22 -5.58 -12.98
CA MET A 120 -11.06 -6.24 -11.96
C MET A 120 -11.19 -7.76 -12.21
N GLY A 121 -10.39 -8.33 -13.12
CA GLY A 121 -10.37 -9.76 -13.39
C GLY A 121 -9.76 -10.54 -12.25
N VAL A 122 -10.26 -11.76 -12.04
CA VAL A 122 -9.68 -12.72 -11.09
C VAL A 122 -8.30 -13.19 -11.56
N TRP A 123 -7.47 -13.65 -10.64
CA TRP A 123 -6.22 -14.34 -10.96
C TRP A 123 -6.48 -15.84 -11.08
N ARG A 124 -6.51 -16.35 -12.31
CA ARG A 124 -6.67 -17.79 -12.56
C ARG A 124 -5.35 -18.49 -12.23
N ARG A 125 -5.35 -19.25 -11.13
CA ARG A 125 -4.20 -20.03 -10.69
C ARG A 125 -4.14 -21.34 -11.46
N THR A 126 -2.92 -21.88 -11.57
CA THR A 126 -2.66 -23.21 -12.12
C THR A 126 -2.21 -24.15 -10.99
N GLY A 127 -2.40 -25.45 -11.21
CA GLY A 127 -2.03 -26.48 -10.25
C GLY A 127 -3.02 -26.64 -9.09
N GLU A 128 -2.58 -27.36 -8.07
CA GLU A 128 -3.38 -27.64 -6.89
C GLU A 128 -3.34 -26.47 -5.90
N TYR A 129 -4.46 -26.27 -5.20
CA TYR A 129 -4.52 -25.31 -4.11
C TYR A 129 -3.70 -25.79 -2.91
N GLN A 130 -2.77 -24.93 -2.47
CA GLN A 130 -2.03 -25.10 -1.23
C GLN A 130 -2.09 -23.80 -0.44
N ARG A 131 -2.65 -23.87 0.77
CA ARG A 131 -2.75 -22.72 1.66
C ARG A 131 -1.36 -22.31 2.15
N ILE A 132 -1.03 -21.04 2.03
CA ILE A 132 0.24 -20.50 2.49
C ILE A 132 0.05 -19.94 3.91
N LEU A 133 0.66 -20.62 4.89
CA LEU A 133 0.59 -20.19 6.29
C LEU A 133 1.77 -19.30 6.71
N GLU A 134 2.88 -19.36 6.00
CA GLU A 134 4.13 -18.69 6.35
C GLU A 134 4.82 -18.14 5.10
N LEU A 135 5.33 -16.90 5.19
CA LEU A 135 6.07 -16.22 4.12
C LEU A 135 7.13 -15.31 4.75
N GLY A 136 8.40 -15.69 4.62
CA GLY A 136 9.50 -14.97 5.24
C GLY A 136 9.26 -14.80 6.75
N PRO A 137 9.25 -13.57 7.29
CA PRO A 137 8.96 -13.32 8.71
C PRO A 137 7.46 -13.25 9.04
N LEU A 138 6.57 -13.46 8.06
CA LEU A 138 5.13 -13.41 8.22
C LEU A 138 4.56 -14.80 8.47
N SER A 139 3.55 -14.85 9.32
CA SER A 139 2.81 -16.07 9.64
C SER A 139 1.34 -15.73 9.81
N VAL A 140 0.44 -16.51 9.20
CA VAL A 140 -1.00 -16.37 9.42
C VAL A 140 -1.26 -16.48 10.92
N PRO A 141 -1.98 -15.52 11.55
CA PRO A 141 -2.32 -15.58 12.97
C PRO A 141 -2.99 -16.91 13.33
N GLU A 142 -2.69 -17.47 14.50
CA GLU A 142 -3.22 -18.78 14.93
C GLU A 142 -4.74 -18.85 14.87
N ILE A 143 -5.42 -17.75 15.23
CA ILE A 143 -6.87 -17.62 15.15
C ILE A 143 -7.42 -17.73 13.72
N LEU A 144 -6.60 -17.60 12.68
CA LEU A 144 -7.02 -17.72 11.28
C LEU A 144 -6.58 -19.04 10.62
N ARG A 145 -5.89 -19.94 11.34
CA ARG A 145 -5.29 -21.17 10.78
C ARG A 145 -6.24 -22.39 10.73
N TYR A 146 -7.51 -22.22 11.10
CA TYR A 146 -8.51 -23.29 11.05
C TYR A 146 -9.10 -23.50 9.65
#